data_AF-A0A2U2MY07-F1
#
_entry.id   AF-A0A2U2MY07-F1
#
_cell.length_a   1.000
_cell.length_b   1.000
_cell.length_c   1.000
_cell.angle_alpha   90.00
_cell.angle_beta   90.00
_cell.angle_gamma   90.00
#
_symmetry.space_group_name_H-M   'P 1'
#
loop_
_entity.id
_entity.type
_entity.pdbx_description
1 polymer ?
#
loop_
_entity_poly.entity_id
_entity_poly.type
_entity_poly.pdbx_seq_one_letter_code
_entity_poly.pdbx_strand_id
1 'polypeptide(L)' 'MKFTANEDFRLGRNTFEAENTYTLEKYPSLTEADLAQAWEAGWCEVEGWDKAPERKPGAATVRPRNQKLESKRSEG' A
#
# COMPACT_ATOMS: atom_id res chain seq x y z
N MET A 1 13.95 7.22 3.69
CA MET A 1 13.56 5.80 3.75
C MET A 1 13.22 5.31 2.35
N LYS A 2 13.76 4.16 1.94
CA LYS A 2 13.49 3.55 0.62
C LYS A 2 12.64 2.30 0.76
N PHE A 3 11.87 1.98 -0.25
CA PHE A 3 11.16 0.71 -0.34
C PHE A 3 11.16 0.20 -1.77
N THR A 4 11.25 -1.10 -1.92
CA THR A 4 11.22 -1.80 -3.20
C THR A 4 9.89 -2.52 -3.32
N ALA A 5 9.14 -2.24 -4.38
CA ALA A 5 7.90 -2.93 -4.65
C ALA A 5 8.19 -4.36 -5.13
N ASN A 6 7.59 -5.36 -4.49
CA ASN A 6 7.71 -6.76 -4.94
C ASN A 6 6.74 -7.06 -6.08
N GLU A 7 5.65 -6.31 -6.17
CA GLU A 7 4.63 -6.40 -7.20
C GLU A 7 4.00 -5.04 -7.47
N ASP A 8 3.12 -4.96 -8.46
CA ASP A 8 2.36 -3.74 -8.74
C ASP A 8 1.30 -3.51 -7.66
N PHE A 9 1.42 -2.40 -6.92
CA PHE A 9 0.43 -2.02 -5.92
C PHE A 9 0.17 -0.51 -5.92
N ARG A 10 -0.91 -0.13 -5.24
CA ARG A 10 -1.33 1.27 -5.15
C ARG A 10 -1.52 1.66 -3.69
N LEU A 11 -0.84 2.71 -3.26
CA LEU A 11 -1.06 3.34 -1.95
C LEU A 11 -1.59 4.75 -2.16
N GLY A 12 -2.82 4.98 -1.69
CA GLY A 12 -3.53 6.25 -1.89
C GLY A 12 -3.68 6.59 -3.38
N ARG A 13 -3.03 7.68 -3.81
CA ARG A 13 -3.05 8.15 -5.20
C ARG A 13 -1.84 7.70 -6.03
N ASN A 14 -0.84 7.09 -5.41
CA ASN A 14 0.41 6.71 -6.06
C ASN A 14 0.37 5.22 -6.45
N THR A 15 0.87 4.90 -7.63
CA THR A 15 1.08 3.53 -8.11
C THR A 15 2.56 3.21 -8.05
N PHE A 16 2.88 2.01 -7.58
CA PHE A 16 4.24 1.48 -7.47
C PHE A 16 4.29 0.20 -8.28
N GLU A 17 5.23 0.15 -9.22
CA GLU A 17 5.40 -0.98 -10.13
C GLU A 17 6.34 -2.00 -9.52
N ALA A 18 6.10 -3.28 -9.81
CA ALA A 18 6.95 -4.37 -9.35
C ALA A 18 8.43 -4.12 -9.67
N GLU A 19 9.31 -4.61 -8.79
CA GLU A 19 10.77 -4.58 -8.91
C GLU A 19 11.40 -3.17 -8.95
N ASN A 20 10.60 -2.11 -8.75
CA ASN A 20 11.09 -0.74 -8.69
C ASN A 20 11.33 -0.29 -7.24
N THR A 21 12.36 0.53 -7.06
CA THR A 21 12.72 1.11 -5.77
C THR A 21 12.33 2.58 -5.69
N TYR A 22 11.64 2.95 -4.62
CA TYR A 22 11.07 4.26 -4.38
C TYR A 22 11.59 4.84 -3.07
N THR A 23 11.64 6.17 -2.96
CA THR A 23 12.04 6.87 -1.74
C THR A 23 10.86 7.64 -1.18
N LEU A 24 10.53 7.41 0.10
CA LEU A 24 9.41 8.06 0.79
C LEU A 24 9.44 9.60 0.66
N GLU A 25 10.64 10.19 0.62
CA GLU A 25 10.85 11.64 0.45
C GLU A 25 10.25 12.21 -0.86
N LYS A 26 10.14 11.40 -1.92
CA LYS A 26 9.50 11.80 -3.18
C LYS A 26 7.97 11.76 -3.12
N TYR A 27 7.42 11.14 -2.09
CA TYR A 27 5.99 10.89 -1.93
C TYR A 27 5.50 11.49 -0.60
N PRO A 28 5.36 12.82 -0.49
CA PRO A 28 4.92 13.47 0.75
C PRO A 28 3.49 13.11 1.18
N SER A 29 2.73 12.46 0.29
CA SER A 29 1.40 11.93 0.56
C SER A 29 1.40 10.52 1.16
N LEU A 30 2.55 9.82 1.16
CA LEU A 30 2.70 8.53 1.81
C LEU A 30 3.18 8.74 3.25
N THR A 31 2.52 8.05 4.17
CA THR A 31 2.98 7.96 5.55
C THR A 31 3.70 6.64 5.80
N GLU A 32 4.53 6.58 6.84
CA GLU A 32 5.13 5.33 7.29
C GLU A 32 4.07 4.26 7.61
N ALA A 33 2.87 4.66 8.05
CA ALA A 33 1.77 3.73 8.32
C ALA A 33 1.17 3.12 7.04
N ASP A 34 1.13 3.85 5.93
CA ASP A 34 0.72 3.30 4.63
C ASP A 34 1.77 2.32 4.11
N LEU A 35 3.05 2.65 4.32
CA LEU A 35 4.17 1.79 3.95
C LEU A 35 4.21 0.51 4.81
N ALA A 36 3.96 0.64 6.11
CA ALA A 36 3.87 -0.48 7.03
C ALA A 36 2.77 -1.46 6.60
N GLN A 37 1.60 -0.96 6.22
CA GLN A 37 0.51 -1.80 5.72
C GLN A 37 0.88 -2.55 4.44
N ALA A 38 1.58 -1.89 3.51
CA ALA A 38 2.05 -2.54 2.29
C ALA A 38 3.12 -3.60 2.60
N TRP A 39 4.04 -3.31 3.52
CA TRP A 39 5.05 -4.26 3.98
C TRP A 39 4.42 -5.45 4.68
N GLU A 40 3.49 -5.26 5.63
CA GLU A 40 2.77 -6.34 6.32
C GLU A 40 1.93 -7.20 5.37
N ALA A 41 1.44 -6.63 4.28
CA ALA A 41 0.74 -7.34 3.21
C ALA A 41 1.67 -8.08 2.24
N GLY A 42 2.99 -7.90 2.37
CA GLY A 42 4.03 -8.47 1.50
C GLY A 42 4.16 -7.80 0.13
N TRP A 43 3.66 -6.57 -0.04
CA TRP A 43 3.67 -5.86 -1.33
C TRP A 43 5.00 -5.14 -1.62
N CYS A 44 5.73 -4.76 -0.57
CA CYS A 44 7.03 -4.12 -0.70
C CYS A 44 7.99 -4.51 0.42
N GLU A 45 9.29 -4.39 0.15
CA GLU A 45 10.36 -4.45 1.14
C GLU A 45 10.80 -3.03 1.48
N VAL A 46 11.09 -2.75 2.75
CA VAL A 46 11.52 -1.43 3.21
C VAL A 46 12.97 -1.50 3.67
N GLU A 47 13.81 -0.60 3.19
CA GLU A 47 15.23 -0.56 3.54
C GLU A 47 15.39 -0.25 5.04
N GLY A 48 16.03 -1.17 5.77
CA GLY A 48 16.21 -1.09 7.22
C GLY A 48 15.12 -1.78 8.04
N TRP A 49 14.11 -2.35 7.39
CA TRP A 49 13.11 -3.21 8.05
C TRP A 49 13.45 -4.68 7.82
N ASP A 50 12.87 -5.55 8.63
CA ASP A 50 12.94 -6.99 8.40
C ASP A 50 12.36 -7.35 7.03
N LYS A 51 12.74 -8.54 6.53
CA LYS A 51 12.25 -9.07 5.26
C LYS A 51 10.72 -9.09 5.29
N ALA A 52 10.09 -8.60 4.22
CA ALA A 52 8.63 -8.55 4.16
C ALA A 52 8.04 -9.97 4.35
N PRO A 53 6.96 -10.11 5.12
CA PRO A 53 6.29 -11.38 5.30
C PRO A 53 5.84 -11.95 3.96
N GLU A 54 5.77 -13.28 3.89
CA GLU A 54 5.31 -13.98 2.70
C GLU A 54 3.90 -13.50 2.33
N ARG A 55 3.73 -13.07 1.07
CA ARG A 55 2.52 -12.42 0.58
C ARG A 55 1.33 -13.35 0.81
N LYS A 56 0.36 -12.94 1.63
CA LYS A 56 -0.89 -13.69 1.80
C LYS A 56 -1.82 -13.33 0.65
N PRO A 57 -2.04 -14.19 -0.37
CA PRO A 57 -3.02 -13.92 -1.42
C PRO A 57 -4.39 -13.79 -0.77
N GLY A 58 -4.95 -12.58 -0.78
CA GLY A 58 -6.19 -12.24 -0.07
C GLY A 58 -6.04 -11.17 1.02
N ALA A 59 -4.82 -10.72 1.35
CA ALA A 59 -4.61 -9.48 2.10
C ALA A 59 -5.17 -8.33 1.26
N ALA A 60 -6.35 -7.87 1.66
CA ALA A 60 -7.21 -6.92 0.99
C ALA A 60 -6.43 -5.86 0.22
N THR A 61 -6.86 -5.58 -1.03
CA THR A 61 -6.63 -4.29 -1.66
C THR A 61 -6.92 -3.23 -0.60
N VAL A 62 -5.90 -2.58 -0.04
CA VAL A 62 -6.00 -1.51 0.95
C VAL A 62 -7.02 -0.53 0.40
N ARG A 63 -8.26 -0.66 0.88
CA ARG A 63 -9.34 0.20 0.42
C ARG A 63 -8.95 1.58 0.92
N PRO A 64 -8.76 2.57 0.03
CA PRO A 64 -8.39 3.91 0.47
C PRO A 64 -9.44 4.35 1.49
N ARG A 65 -8.98 4.89 2.62
CA ARG A 65 -9.80 5.35 3.78
C ARG A 65 -10.81 6.46 3.44
N ASN A 66 -11.00 6.77 2.16
CA ASN A 66 -11.90 7.77 1.60
C ASN A 66 -12.95 7.21 0.63
N GLN A 67 -13.29 5.91 0.69
CA GLN A 67 -14.54 5.46 0.09
C GLN A 67 -15.68 5.85 1.03
N LYS A 68 -16.22 7.06 0.85
CA LYS A 68 -17.53 7.42 1.40
C LYS A 68 -18.47 6.28 1.03
N LEU A 69 -18.93 5.58 2.05
CA LEU A 69 -20.03 4.65 1.96
C LEU A 69 -21.27 5.50 1.68
N GLU A 70 -21.48 5.91 0.43
CA GLU A 70 -22.80 6.32 -0.02
C GLU A 70 -23.65 5.05 -0.05
N SER A 71 -24.17 4.70 1.12
CA SER A 71 -25.23 3.72 1.29
C SER A 71 -26.36 4.11 0.35
N LYS A 72 -26.58 3.29 -0.68
CA LYS A 72 -27.70 3.37 -1.59
C LYS A 72 -28.99 3.61 -0.79
N ARG A 73 -29.75 4.64 -1.17
CA ARG A 73 -31.17 4.78 -0.88
C ARG A 73 -31.86 3.43 -1.12
N SER A 74 -32.48 2.87 -0.09
CA SER A 74 -33.58 1.93 -0.29
C SER A 74 -34.84 2.77 -0.37
N GLU A 75 -35.37 2.86 -1.59
CA GLU A 75 -36.75 3.21 -1.85
C GLU A 75 -37.60 1.98 -1.47
N GLY A 76 -38.66 2.19 -0.68
CA GLY A 76 -39.58 1.17 -0.20
C GLY A 76 -40.57 1.77 0.77
#